data_AF-A0A3L6JJG7-F1
#
_entry.id   AF-A0A3L6JJG7-F1
#
_cell.length_a   1.000
_cell.length_b   1.000
_cell.length_c   1.000
_cell.angle_alpha   90.00
_cell.angle_beta   90.00
_cell.angle_gamma   90.00
#
_symmetry.space_group_name_H-M   'P 1'
#
loop_
_entity.id
_entity.type
_entity.pdbx_description
1 polymer ?
#
loop_
_entity_poly.entity_id
_entity_poly.type
_entity_poly.pdbx_seq_one_letter_code
_entity_poly.pdbx_strand_id
1 'polypeptide(L)'
;MSEKIYIISCGQDLGSLGMDRMRTSVEGLEEARVALDWSKTRLVPVIASEKVAYQGGETKIVSIKPIKVPAYHVVFRSFYGSNGMGELACIGSTEMKKYSEERTADMSMFSSRIKASVLPGDLLGQVLIVLGKRA
;
A
#
# COMPACT_ATOMS: atom_id res chain seq x y z
N MET A 1 -12.44 19.22 -15.33
CA MET A 1 -11.16 18.70 -14.79
C MET A 1 -11.52 17.81 -13.61
N SER A 2 -11.33 16.50 -13.72
CA SER A 2 -11.76 15.55 -12.67
C SER A 2 -10.94 15.78 -11.41
N GLU A 3 -11.62 16.05 -10.29
CA GLU A 3 -11.02 16.16 -8.96
C GLU A 3 -10.45 14.80 -8.55
N LYS A 4 -9.17 14.54 -8.87
CA LYS A 4 -8.47 13.36 -8.38
C LYS A 4 -8.17 13.58 -6.90
N ILE A 5 -8.97 12.94 -6.04
CA ILE A 5 -8.71 12.84 -4.61
C ILE A 5 -7.56 11.84 -4.43
N TYR A 6 -6.35 12.32 -4.16
CA TYR A 6 -5.22 11.46 -3.80
C TYR A 6 -5.30 11.15 -2.31
N ILE A 7 -5.80 9.96 -1.96
CA ILE A 7 -5.61 9.45 -0.59
C ILE A 7 -4.27 8.76 -0.52
N ILE A 8 -3.47 9.34 0.35
CA ILE A 8 -2.15 8.95 0.83
C ILE A 8 -2.11 7.44 1.12
N SER A 9 -1.36 6.71 0.33
CA SER A 9 -0.64 5.56 0.89
C SER A 9 0.86 5.74 0.74
N CYS A 10 1.34 6.40 -0.32
CA CYS A 10 2.77 6.45 -0.61
C CYS A 10 3.16 7.90 -1.02
N GLY A 11 3.57 8.72 -0.05
CA GLY A 11 3.69 10.19 -0.14
C GLY A 11 4.78 10.76 -1.06
N GLN A 12 5.50 9.94 -1.83
CA GLN A 12 6.59 10.43 -2.70
C GLN A 12 6.10 11.16 -3.95
N ASP A 13 4.90 10.85 -4.44
CA ASP A 13 4.32 11.52 -5.62
C ASP A 13 3.87 12.96 -5.33
N LEU A 14 3.66 13.32 -4.05
CA LEU A 14 3.19 14.67 -3.69
C LEU A 14 4.29 15.73 -3.87
N GLY A 15 5.54 15.36 -3.60
CA GLY A 15 6.69 16.26 -3.73
C GLY A 15 7.03 16.59 -5.19
N SER A 16 6.88 15.63 -6.11
CA SER A 16 7.11 15.85 -7.55
C SER A 16 5.99 16.64 -8.23
N LEU A 17 4.79 16.65 -7.63
CA LEU A 17 3.63 17.40 -8.11
C LEU A 17 3.53 18.83 -7.56
N GLY A 18 4.51 19.28 -6.76
CA GLY A 18 4.55 20.64 -6.21
C GLY A 18 3.41 20.94 -5.22
N MET A 19 2.79 19.91 -4.64
CA MET A 19 1.69 20.09 -3.70
C MET A 19 2.23 20.40 -2.30
N ASP A 20 1.98 21.62 -1.83
CA ASP A 20 2.43 22.15 -0.53
C ASP A 20 1.40 21.96 0.61
N ARG A 21 0.19 21.50 0.28
CA ARG A 21 -0.92 21.40 1.22
C ARG A 21 -1.64 20.06 1.15
N MET A 22 -1.66 19.38 2.29
CA MET A 22 -2.47 18.18 2.53
C MET A 22 -3.90 18.61 2.93
N ARG A 23 -4.94 18.12 2.24
CA ARG A 23 -6.33 18.31 2.69
C ARG A 23 -6.50 17.53 4.01
N THR A 24 -6.76 18.24 5.11
CA THR A 24 -6.90 17.68 6.47
C THR A 24 -8.30 17.12 6.76
N SER A 25 -9.23 17.25 5.82
CA SER A 25 -10.58 16.68 5.87
C SER A 25 -10.93 16.12 4.49
N VAL A 26 -11.46 14.90 4.44
CA VAL A 26 -11.93 14.26 3.22
C VAL A 26 -13.37 13.82 3.45
N GLU A 27 -14.29 14.40 2.70
CA GLU A 27 -15.70 14.00 2.70
C GLU A 27 -15.82 12.50 2.39
N GLY A 28 -16.56 11.74 3.20
CA GLY A 28 -16.70 10.28 3.06
C GLY A 28 -15.62 9.43 3.75
N LEU A 29 -14.76 10.03 4.59
CA LEU A 29 -13.84 9.32 5.50
C LEU A 29 -14.14 9.65 6.97
N GLU A 30 -15.40 9.56 7.36
CA GLU A 30 -15.82 9.76 8.75
C GLU A 30 -15.35 8.60 9.64
N GLU A 31 -15.22 8.87 10.94
CA GLU A 31 -14.95 7.83 11.93
C GLU A 31 -16.03 6.74 11.86
N ALA A 32 -15.60 5.48 11.78
CA ALA A 32 -16.49 4.33 11.80
C ALA A 32 -15.95 3.26 12.76
N ARG A 33 -16.85 2.67 13.54
CA ARG A 33 -16.53 1.48 14.33
C ARG A 33 -16.53 0.26 13.41
N VAL A 34 -15.43 -0.48 13.45
CA VAL A 34 -15.24 -1.68 12.62
C VAL A 34 -14.79 -2.83 13.52
N ALA A 35 -15.54 -3.93 13.49
CA ALA A 35 -15.13 -5.20 14.06
C ALA A 35 -14.26 -5.95 13.04
N LEU A 36 -13.11 -6.48 13.50
CA LEU A 36 -12.19 -7.24 12.66
C LEU A 36 -12.41 -8.73 12.85
N ASP A 37 -12.71 -9.42 11.75
CA ASP A 37 -12.89 -10.87 11.70
C ASP A 37 -11.58 -11.55 11.28
N TRP A 38 -10.78 -11.90 12.28
CA TRP A 38 -9.47 -12.53 12.08
C TRP A 38 -9.57 -13.98 11.58
N SER A 39 -10.74 -14.63 11.68
CA SER A 39 -10.92 -16.06 11.33
C SER A 39 -10.77 -16.35 9.82
N LYS A 40 -10.91 -15.31 8.99
CA LYS A 40 -10.81 -15.40 7.52
C LYS A 40 -9.61 -14.62 6.97
N THR A 41 -8.64 -14.34 7.82
CA THR A 41 -7.45 -13.55 7.44
C THR A 41 -6.65 -14.27 6.36
N ARG A 42 -6.25 -13.52 5.34
CA ARG A 42 -5.32 -14.00 4.32
C ARG A 42 -3.96 -13.37 4.52
N LEU A 43 -2.91 -14.19 4.66
CA LEU A 43 -1.52 -13.73 4.55
C LEU A 43 -1.12 -13.76 3.07
N VAL A 44 -0.75 -12.60 2.52
CA VAL A 44 -0.47 -12.42 1.09
C VAL A 44 0.95 -11.88 0.92
N PRO A 45 1.80 -12.51 0.10
CA PRO A 45 3.10 -11.96 -0.23
C PRO A 45 2.95 -10.79 -1.21
N VAL A 46 3.74 -9.75 -0.98
CA VAL A 46 3.86 -8.59 -1.87
C VAL A 46 5.07 -8.82 -2.77
N ILE A 47 4.81 -9.10 -4.04
CA ILE A 47 5.82 -9.52 -5.01
C ILE A 47 6.02 -8.42 -6.05
N ALA A 48 7.27 -8.00 -6.26
CA ALA A 48 7.58 -7.01 -7.29
C ALA A 48 7.27 -7.55 -8.70
N SER A 49 6.74 -6.68 -9.57
CA SER A 49 6.49 -6.98 -10.98
C SER A 49 7.42 -6.24 -11.93
N GLU A 50 8.32 -5.41 -11.40
CA GLU A 50 9.28 -4.63 -12.17
C GLU A 50 10.66 -4.63 -11.51
N LYS A 51 11.66 -4.11 -12.24
CA LYS A 51 13.00 -3.88 -11.70
C LYS A 51 13.11 -2.44 -11.21
N VAL A 52 13.51 -2.25 -9.95
CA VAL A 52 13.78 -0.93 -9.38
C VAL A 52 15.14 -0.93 -8.71
N ALA A 53 16.02 -0.02 -9.13
CA ALA A 53 17.31 0.19 -8.50
C ALA A 53 17.20 1.19 -7.35
N TYR A 54 17.88 0.88 -6.24
CA TYR A 54 17.90 1.67 -5.02
C TYR A 54 19.31 2.08 -4.62
N GLN A 55 19.45 3.28 -4.09
CA GLN A 55 20.54 3.62 -3.18
C GLN A 55 20.15 3.28 -1.72
N GLY A 56 21.14 3.20 -0.83
CA GLY A 56 20.86 2.99 0.60
C GLY A 56 20.11 4.17 1.20
N GLY A 57 19.04 3.88 1.96
CA GLY A 57 18.13 4.87 2.54
C GLY A 57 17.05 5.39 1.58
N GLU A 58 17.08 4.97 0.32
CA GLU A 58 16.13 5.43 -0.68
C GLU A 58 14.78 4.73 -0.54
N THR A 59 13.71 5.50 -0.69
CA THR A 59 12.34 4.99 -0.80
C THR A 59 11.86 5.21 -2.23
N LYS A 60 11.15 4.24 -2.81
CA LYS A 60 10.54 4.35 -4.14
C LYS A 60 9.21 3.60 -4.19
N ILE A 61 8.36 4.02 -5.12
CA ILE A 61 7.21 3.24 -5.55
C ILE A 61 7.69 2.09 -6.45
N VAL A 62 7.09 0.91 -6.27
CA VAL A 62 7.35 -0.32 -7.03
C VAL A 62 6.03 -0.95 -7.42
N SER A 63 5.87 -1.25 -8.70
CA SER A 63 4.77 -2.06 -9.21
C SER A 63 4.85 -3.48 -8.65
N ILE A 64 3.71 -4.01 -8.23
CA ILE A 64 3.60 -5.34 -7.64
C ILE A 64 2.61 -6.20 -8.40
N LYS A 65 2.72 -7.52 -8.22
CA LYS A 65 1.66 -8.43 -8.66
C LYS A 65 0.34 -8.01 -8.00
N PRO A 66 -0.76 -7.85 -8.76
CA PRO A 66 -2.01 -7.33 -8.22
C PRO A 66 -2.56 -8.14 -7.04
N ILE A 67 -2.93 -7.45 -5.97
CA ILE A 67 -3.54 -8.03 -4.77
C ILE A 67 -4.96 -7.48 -4.64
N LYS A 68 -5.96 -8.38 -4.72
CA LYS A 68 -7.37 -8.02 -4.49
C LYS A 68 -7.60 -7.72 -3.01
N VAL A 69 -8.20 -6.57 -2.72
CA VAL A 69 -8.62 -6.14 -1.40
C VAL A 69 -10.14 -5.88 -1.47
N PRO A 70 -10.97 -6.87 -1.11
CA PRO A 70 -12.40 -6.73 -1.25
C PRO A 70 -12.97 -5.61 -0.37
N ALA A 71 -14.21 -5.22 -0.64
CA ALA A 71 -14.92 -4.24 0.18
C ALA A 71 -14.83 -4.61 1.67
N TYR A 72 -14.69 -3.58 2.51
CA TYR A 72 -14.53 -3.61 3.96
C TYR A 72 -13.31 -4.35 4.49
N HIS A 73 -12.43 -4.90 3.65
CA HIS A 73 -11.19 -5.49 4.13
C HIS A 73 -10.16 -4.42 4.50
N VAL A 74 -9.43 -4.67 5.58
CA VAL A 74 -8.34 -3.83 6.08
C VAL A 74 -7.03 -4.58 5.86
N VAL A 75 -6.00 -3.84 5.45
CA VAL A 75 -4.67 -4.38 5.20
C VAL A 75 -3.76 -4.07 6.38
N PHE A 76 -3.12 -5.10 6.94
CA PHE A 76 -2.10 -4.96 7.97
C PHE A 76 -0.77 -5.42 7.41
N ARG A 77 0.31 -4.69 7.68
CA ARG A 77 1.66 -5.15 7.34
C ARG A 77 2.10 -6.25 8.31
N SER A 78 2.65 -7.33 7.78
CA SER A 78 3.44 -8.28 8.56
C SER A 78 4.90 -7.81 8.62
N PHE A 79 5.48 -7.79 9.82
CA PHE A 79 6.91 -7.51 10.00
C PHE A 79 7.79 -8.75 9.75
N TYR A 80 7.21 -9.95 9.81
CA TYR A 80 7.85 -11.20 9.42
C TYR A 80 7.62 -11.50 7.94
N GLY A 81 8.56 -12.23 7.32
CA GLY A 81 8.53 -12.53 5.88
C GLY A 81 8.81 -11.29 5.02
N SER A 82 9.77 -10.47 5.45
CA SER A 82 10.18 -9.22 4.80
C SER A 82 11.44 -9.39 3.95
N ASN A 83 11.62 -8.50 2.98
CA ASN A 83 12.84 -8.44 2.19
C ASN A 83 14.02 -7.99 3.08
N GLY A 84 15.13 -8.74 3.10
CA GLY A 84 16.29 -8.40 3.93
C GLY A 84 17.00 -7.09 3.58
N MET A 85 16.76 -6.54 2.39
CA MET A 85 17.38 -5.30 1.93
C MET A 85 16.70 -4.05 2.49
N GLY A 86 15.47 -4.17 3.00
CA GLY A 86 14.65 -3.01 3.29
C GLY A 86 13.31 -3.31 3.92
N GLU A 87 12.36 -2.40 3.73
CA GLU A 87 11.02 -2.55 4.26
C GLU A 87 9.92 -2.12 3.29
N LEU A 88 8.86 -2.92 3.26
CA LEU A 88 7.58 -2.54 2.68
C LEU A 88 6.89 -1.51 3.58
N ALA A 89 6.52 -0.35 3.06
CA ALA A 89 5.81 0.68 3.82
C ALA A 89 4.28 0.62 3.62
N CYS A 90 3.82 0.55 2.37
CA CYS A 90 2.40 0.53 1.98
C CYS A 90 2.19 -0.35 0.74
N ILE A 91 0.94 -0.79 0.54
CA ILE A 91 0.43 -1.23 -0.75
C ILE A 91 -0.81 -0.40 -1.11
N GLY A 92 -1.07 -0.21 -2.40
CA GLY A 92 -2.21 0.56 -2.88
C GLY A 92 -2.31 0.60 -4.40
N SER A 93 -3.07 1.56 -4.90
CA SER A 93 -3.28 1.85 -6.33
C SER A 93 -3.24 3.34 -6.58
N THR A 94 -3.05 3.74 -7.83
CA THR A 94 -3.14 5.15 -8.25
C THR A 94 -4.57 5.69 -8.23
N GLU A 95 -5.56 4.82 -8.34
CA GLU A 95 -6.98 5.15 -8.21
C GLU A 95 -7.39 5.11 -6.73
N MET A 96 -8.00 6.19 -6.24
CA MET A 96 -8.63 6.23 -4.92
C MET A 96 -10.00 5.56 -4.98
N LYS A 97 -10.23 4.62 -4.06
CA LYS A 97 -11.52 3.99 -3.82
C LYS A 97 -11.78 3.92 -2.32
N LYS A 98 -13.06 4.02 -1.95
CA LYS A 98 -13.49 3.95 -0.54
C LYS A 98 -13.27 2.54 0.00
N TYR A 99 -13.21 2.43 1.32
CA TYR A 99 -13.09 1.13 2.00
C TYR A 99 -14.28 0.21 1.71
N SER A 100 -15.44 0.75 1.35
CA SER A 100 -16.65 0.01 0.98
C SER A 100 -16.66 -0.53 -0.46
N GLU A 101 -15.61 -0.24 -1.24
CA GLU A 101 -15.49 -0.66 -2.64
C GLU A 101 -14.44 -1.76 -2.81
N GLU A 102 -14.61 -2.57 -3.86
CA GLU A 102 -13.59 -3.52 -4.29
C GLU A 102 -12.34 -2.77 -4.78
N ARG A 103 -11.19 -3.09 -4.17
CA ARG A 103 -9.90 -2.47 -4.45
C ARG A 103 -8.92 -3.51 -4.98
N THR A 104 -7.96 -3.05 -5.75
CA THR A 104 -6.81 -3.85 -6.18
C THR A 104 -5.57 -3.04 -5.90
N ALA A 105 -4.66 -3.58 -5.09
CA ALA A 105 -3.35 -2.98 -4.90
C ALA A 105 -2.40 -3.53 -5.97
N ASP A 106 -1.87 -2.64 -6.81
CA ASP A 106 -0.93 -2.92 -7.90
C ASP A 106 0.39 -2.16 -7.73
N MET A 107 0.49 -1.32 -6.70
CA MET A 107 1.71 -0.61 -6.32
C MET A 107 2.04 -0.81 -4.85
N SER A 108 3.31 -0.63 -4.53
CA SER A 108 3.82 -0.58 -3.16
C SER A 108 4.86 0.52 -3.01
N MET A 109 5.11 0.95 -1.77
CA MET A 109 6.30 1.75 -1.45
C MET A 109 7.27 0.89 -0.68
N PHE A 110 8.52 0.88 -1.13
CA PHE A 110 9.58 0.11 -0.52
C PHE A 110 10.78 1.01 -0.24
N SER A 111 11.31 0.91 0.98
CA SER A 111 12.48 1.64 1.45
C SER A 111 13.66 0.69 1.57
N SER A 112 14.68 0.87 0.74
CA SER A 112 15.91 0.07 0.82
C SER A 112 16.87 0.67 1.84
N ARG A 113 17.47 -0.17 2.69
CA ARG A 113 18.51 0.26 3.66
C ARG A 113 19.91 0.19 3.06
N ILE A 114 20.10 -0.60 2.01
CA ILE A 114 21.37 -0.77 1.30
C ILE A 114 21.24 -0.44 -0.19
N LYS A 115 22.36 -0.25 -0.87
CA LYS A 115 22.38 -0.16 -2.34
C LYS A 115 22.07 -1.52 -2.93
N ALA A 116 20.93 -1.65 -3.58
CA ALA A 116 20.47 -2.91 -4.15
C ALA A 116 19.47 -2.67 -5.29
N SER A 117 19.01 -3.76 -5.91
CA SER A 117 17.89 -3.71 -6.84
C SER A 117 16.85 -4.73 -6.43
N VAL A 118 15.59 -4.31 -6.50
CA VAL A 118 14.45 -5.24 -6.54
C VAL A 118 14.29 -5.69 -7.98
N LEU A 119 14.06 -6.99 -8.18
CA LEU A 119 13.79 -7.60 -9.48
C LEU A 119 12.35 -8.15 -9.53
N PRO A 120 11.78 -8.35 -10.74
CA PRO A 120 10.50 -9.03 -10.88
C PRO A 120 10.52 -10.41 -10.23
N GLY A 121 9.52 -10.69 -9.38
CA GLY A 121 9.43 -11.94 -8.62
C GLY A 121 10.00 -11.87 -7.20
N ASP A 122 10.74 -10.81 -6.86
CA ASP A 122 11.26 -10.64 -5.51
C ASP A 122 10.14 -10.36 -4.50
N LEU A 123 10.29 -10.94 -3.32
CA LEU A 123 9.44 -10.65 -2.17
C LEU A 123 9.81 -9.29 -1.58
N LEU A 124 8.86 -8.37 -1.47
CA LEU A 124 9.02 -7.09 -0.78
C LEU A 124 8.63 -7.19 0.70
N GLY A 125 7.61 -7.99 0.98
CA GLY A 125 7.11 -8.25 2.32
C GLY A 125 5.81 -9.04 2.29
N GLN A 126 5.11 -9.07 3.41
CA GLN A 126 3.81 -9.72 3.53
C GLN A 126 2.78 -8.77 4.15
N VAL A 127 1.52 -8.96 3.75
CA VAL A 127 0.39 -8.26 4.33
C VAL A 127 -0.69 -9.26 4.75
N LEU A 128 -1.43 -8.91 5.78
CA LEU A 128 -2.66 -9.58 6.17
C LEU A 128 -3.83 -8.79 5.60
N ILE A 129 -4.77 -9.49 4.98
CA ILE A 129 -6.05 -8.92 4.53
C ILE A 129 -7.13 -9.47 5.45
N VAL A 130 -7.70 -8.59 6.26
CA VAL A 130 -8.62 -8.93 7.35
C VAL A 130 -9.99 -8.33 7.05
N LEU A 131 -11.05 -9.11 7.17
CA LEU A 131 -12.41 -8.61 6.96
C LEU A 131 -12.81 -7.66 8.09
N GLY A 132 -13.15 -6.42 7.74
CA GLY A 132 -13.85 -5.51 8.61
C GLY A 132 -15.37 -5.65 8.44
N LYS A 133 -16.11 -5.51 9.52
CA LYS A 133 -17.57 -5.37 9.52
C LYS A 133 -17.92 -4.14 10.33
N ARG A 134 -18.84 -3.30 9.83
CA ARG A 134 -19.31 -2.15 10.61
C ARG A 134 -19.95 -2.68 11.91
N ALA A 135 -19.48 -2.18 13.03
CA ALA A 135 -19.93 -2.55 14.38
C ALA A 135 -21.07 -1.64 14.84
#